data_AF-A0A7C8F929-F1
#
_entry.id   AF-A0A7C8F929-F1
#
_cell.length_a   1.000
_cell.length_b   1.000
_cell.length_c   1.000
_cell.angle_alpha   90.00
_cell.angle_beta   90.00
_cell.angle_gamma   90.00
#
_symmetry.space_group_name_H-M   'P 1'
#
loop_
_entity.id
_entity.type
_entity.pdbx_description
1 polymer ?
#
loop_
_entity_poly.entity_id
_entity_poly.type
_entity_poly.pdbx_seq_one_letter_code
_entity_poly.pdbx_strand_id
1 'polypeptide(L)'
;MKQGKGVGKAVVFALFITGMIALFRFTPVREYISPDYLQGLVNSFGPWGPLAFVLLYAGGICLFLPATLFTGIGALLFGTLHGFIYNELGAMLGASLAFFIGRYLGRDFAAGMIGDRLKKYDDRIAANGFATVLYLRLVFFPFTPLNFGMGLTRVSFREYFLGTLFGIIAGGFILTFFFATLAEVWRSGDWSQLAGWKTFFSLALFVASFFIPRVIRKIKPEGAS
;
A
#
# COMPACT_ATOMS: atom_id res chain seq x y z
N MET A 1 -27.33 -9.54 -26.79
CA MET A 1 -25.85 -9.57 -26.99
C MET A 1 -25.03 -9.27 -25.71
N LYS A 2 -25.32 -9.87 -24.54
CA LYS A 2 -24.55 -9.66 -23.29
C LYS A 2 -23.51 -10.77 -22.98
N GLN A 3 -23.60 -11.95 -23.61
CA GLN A 3 -22.72 -13.10 -23.30
C GLN A 3 -21.27 -12.96 -23.80
N GLY A 4 -21.02 -12.31 -24.95
CA GLY A 4 -19.66 -12.24 -25.55
C GLY A 4 -18.63 -11.44 -24.74
N LYS A 5 -19.06 -10.45 -23.94
CA LYS A 5 -18.15 -9.64 -23.10
C LYS A 5 -17.64 -10.40 -21.87
N GLY A 6 -18.38 -11.41 -21.39
CA GLY A 6 -17.97 -12.24 -20.25
C GLY A 6 -16.88 -13.23 -20.64
N VAL A 7 -17.03 -13.88 -21.79
CA VAL A 7 -16.07 -14.86 -22.32
C VAL A 7 -14.73 -14.19 -22.64
N GLY A 8 -14.74 -13.01 -23.27
CA GLY A 8 -13.49 -12.27 -23.55
C GLY A 8 -12.71 -11.90 -22.28
N LYS A 9 -13.40 -11.48 -21.21
CA LYS A 9 -12.75 -11.19 -19.92
C LYS A 9 -12.21 -12.45 -19.25
N ALA A 10 -12.93 -13.57 -19.34
CA ALA A 10 -12.49 -14.85 -18.80
C ALA A 10 -11.23 -15.37 -19.52
N VAL A 11 -11.17 -15.21 -20.84
CA VAL A 11 -9.98 -15.57 -21.65
C VAL A 11 -8.79 -14.69 -21.30
N VAL A 12 -8.97 -13.37 -21.19
CA VAL A 12 -7.89 -12.46 -20.77
C VAL A 12 -7.39 -12.80 -19.36
N PHE A 13 -8.30 -13.10 -18.44
CA PHE A 13 -7.93 -13.49 -17.07
C PHE A 13 -7.20 -14.83 -17.04
N ALA A 14 -7.67 -15.83 -17.79
CA ALA A 14 -6.99 -17.12 -17.93
C ALA A 14 -5.59 -16.95 -18.53
N LEU A 15 -5.44 -16.18 -19.60
CA LEU A 15 -4.14 -15.87 -20.22
C LEU A 15 -3.21 -15.12 -19.27
N PHE A 16 -3.74 -14.19 -18.45
CA PHE A 16 -2.96 -13.52 -17.41
C PHE A 16 -2.46 -14.50 -16.34
N ILE A 17 -3.34 -15.38 -15.84
CA ILE A 17 -2.99 -16.43 -14.86
C ILE A 17 -1.95 -17.38 -15.46
N THR A 18 -2.17 -17.88 -16.68
CA THR A 18 -1.24 -18.79 -17.37
C THR A 18 0.09 -18.10 -17.65
N GLY A 19 0.08 -16.83 -18.08
CA GLY A 19 1.27 -16.02 -18.28
C GLY A 19 2.04 -15.81 -16.98
N MET A 20 1.36 -15.56 -15.86
CA MET A 20 1.97 -15.46 -14.53
C MET A 20 2.58 -16.80 -14.10
N ILE A 21 1.88 -17.91 -14.28
CA ILE A 21 2.39 -19.26 -14.00
C ILE A 21 3.61 -19.58 -14.86
N ALA A 22 3.56 -19.28 -16.15
CA ALA A 22 4.66 -19.49 -17.09
C ALA A 22 5.87 -18.64 -16.72
N LEU A 23 5.68 -17.37 -16.40
CA LEU A 23 6.74 -16.48 -15.94
C LEU A 23 7.39 -17.03 -14.67
N PHE A 24 6.59 -17.42 -13.67
CA PHE A 24 7.11 -18.10 -12.48
C PHE A 24 7.80 -19.41 -12.81
N ARG A 25 7.36 -20.21 -13.79
CA ARG A 25 7.88 -21.56 -14.05
C ARG A 25 9.13 -21.59 -14.93
N PHE A 26 9.26 -20.63 -15.84
CA PHE A 26 10.26 -20.61 -16.91
C PHE A 26 11.29 -19.48 -16.80
N THR A 27 11.12 -18.54 -15.86
CA THR A 27 12.14 -17.51 -15.58
C THR A 27 12.74 -17.69 -14.18
N PRO A 28 14.00 -17.25 -13.94
CA PRO A 28 14.63 -17.28 -12.62
C PRO A 28 14.02 -16.28 -11.62
N VAL A 29 12.87 -15.67 -11.93
CA VAL A 29 12.14 -14.78 -11.02
C VAL A 29 11.85 -15.45 -9.67
N ARG A 30 11.70 -16.77 -9.63
CA ARG A 30 11.59 -17.53 -8.36
C ARG A 30 12.81 -17.36 -7.46
N GLU A 31 14.01 -17.31 -8.04
CA GLU A 31 15.25 -17.19 -7.28
C GLU A 31 15.39 -15.78 -6.69
N TYR A 32 15.05 -14.75 -7.46
CA TYR A 32 15.10 -13.35 -7.01
C TYR A 32 14.00 -12.96 -6.00
N ILE A 33 12.86 -13.65 -6.02
CA ILE A 33 11.75 -13.44 -5.08
C ILE A 33 11.82 -14.43 -3.90
N SER A 34 12.80 -15.34 -3.89
CA SER A 34 12.95 -16.29 -2.80
C SER A 34 13.24 -15.57 -1.48
N PRO A 35 12.65 -16.03 -0.35
CA PRO A 35 12.94 -15.47 0.96
C PRO A 35 14.43 -15.44 1.26
N ASP A 36 15.16 -16.49 0.89
CA ASP A 36 16.60 -16.62 1.15
C ASP A 36 17.44 -15.61 0.37
N TYR A 37 17.12 -15.36 -0.90
CA TYR A 37 17.82 -14.35 -1.70
C TYR A 37 17.57 -12.94 -1.15
N LEU A 38 16.32 -12.60 -0.84
CA LEU A 38 15.98 -11.28 -0.29
C LEU A 38 16.63 -11.09 1.08
N GLN A 39 16.64 -12.12 1.93
CA GLN A 39 17.31 -12.10 3.24
C GLN A 39 18.83 -11.91 3.06
N GLY A 40 19.45 -12.65 2.13
CA GLY A 40 20.86 -12.53 1.79
C GLY A 40 21.24 -11.14 1.28
N LEU A 41 20.39 -10.55 0.43
CA LEU A 41 20.58 -9.19 -0.09
C LEU A 41 20.53 -8.17 1.04
N VAL A 42 19.55 -8.23 1.94
CA VAL A 42 19.48 -7.30 3.08
C VAL A 42 20.66 -7.51 4.04
N ASN A 43 21.03 -8.76 4.31
CA ASN A 43 22.19 -9.08 5.14
C ASN A 43 23.52 -8.59 4.53
N SER A 44 23.61 -8.47 3.20
CA SER A 44 24.80 -7.93 2.52
C SER A 44 25.04 -6.44 2.84
N PHE A 45 24.00 -5.70 3.23
CA PHE A 45 24.11 -4.32 3.72
C PHE A 45 24.48 -4.26 5.22
N GLY A 46 24.62 -5.40 5.90
CA GLY A 46 24.95 -5.49 7.31
C GLY A 46 23.94 -4.73 8.19
N PRO A 47 24.39 -3.91 9.16
CA PRO A 47 23.51 -3.11 10.02
C PRO A 47 22.61 -2.12 9.26
N TRP A 48 22.96 -1.76 8.01
CA TRP A 48 22.22 -0.80 7.19
C TRP A 48 21.07 -1.42 6.39
N GLY A 49 20.89 -2.74 6.45
CA GLY A 49 19.82 -3.45 5.74
C GLY A 49 18.42 -2.84 5.92
N PRO A 50 17.98 -2.53 7.16
CA PRO A 50 16.70 -1.85 7.38
C PRO A 50 16.59 -0.48 6.72
N LEU A 51 17.66 0.33 6.77
CA LEU A 51 17.66 1.65 6.12
C LEU A 51 17.60 1.51 4.60
N ALA A 52 18.36 0.60 4.02
CA ALA A 52 18.32 0.30 2.59
C ALA A 52 16.91 -0.11 2.14
N PHE A 53 16.22 -0.96 2.93
CA PHE A 53 14.83 -1.33 2.68
C PHE A 53 13.87 -0.13 2.75
N VAL A 54 13.98 0.74 3.76
CA VAL A 54 13.16 1.96 3.89
C VAL A 54 13.33 2.87 2.67
N LEU A 55 14.57 3.05 2.20
CA LEU A 55 14.87 3.85 1.01
C LEU A 55 14.33 3.21 -0.27
N LEU A 56 14.45 1.89 -0.40
CA LEU A 56 13.89 1.12 -1.52
C LEU A 56 12.37 1.25 -1.57
N TYR A 57 11.69 1.10 -0.43
CA TYR A 57 10.25 1.31 -0.30
C TYR A 57 9.89 2.72 -0.78
N ALA A 58 10.54 3.74 -0.22
CA ALA A 58 10.25 5.13 -0.53
C ALA A 58 10.44 5.44 -2.02
N GLY A 59 11.54 4.96 -2.62
CA GLY A 59 11.80 5.07 -4.05
C GLY A 59 10.74 4.35 -4.89
N GLY A 60 10.33 3.15 -4.49
CA GLY A 60 9.28 2.39 -5.15
C GLY A 60 7.94 3.12 -5.20
N ILE A 61 7.55 3.78 -4.10
CA ILE A 61 6.35 4.63 -4.08
C ILE A 61 6.48 5.81 -5.06
N CYS A 62 7.65 6.43 -5.15
CA CYS A 62 7.89 7.50 -6.12
C CYS A 62 7.80 7.01 -7.56
N LEU A 63 8.17 5.74 -7.82
CA LEU A 63 8.04 5.06 -9.11
C LEU A 63 6.64 4.45 -9.35
N PHE A 64 5.65 4.84 -8.56
CA PHE A 64 4.26 4.38 -8.68
C PHE A 64 4.05 2.87 -8.41
N LEU A 65 5.01 2.21 -7.75
CA LEU A 65 4.86 0.80 -7.37
C LEU A 65 3.89 0.64 -6.20
N PRO A 66 3.19 -0.51 -6.10
CA PRO A 66 2.23 -0.74 -5.02
C PRO A 66 2.92 -0.86 -3.65
N ALA A 67 2.43 -0.12 -2.66
CA ALA A 67 2.87 -0.22 -1.26
C ALA A 67 2.78 -1.65 -0.70
N THR A 68 1.75 -2.40 -1.11
CA THR A 68 1.52 -3.79 -0.69
C THR A 68 2.68 -4.72 -1.03
N LEU A 69 3.38 -4.47 -2.14
CA LEU A 69 4.57 -5.24 -2.53
C LEU A 69 5.66 -5.11 -1.47
N PHE A 70 6.01 -3.86 -1.11
CA PHE A 70 7.04 -3.59 -0.12
C PHE A 70 6.61 -4.02 1.28
N THR A 71 5.34 -3.83 1.65
CA THR A 71 4.82 -4.30 2.94
C THR A 71 4.99 -5.81 3.10
N GLY A 72 4.72 -6.59 2.04
CA GLY A 72 4.95 -8.03 2.03
C GLY A 72 6.44 -8.39 2.14
N ILE A 73 7.32 -7.70 1.41
CA ILE A 73 8.78 -7.89 1.48
C ILE A 73 9.30 -7.56 2.89
N GLY A 74 8.88 -6.45 3.49
CA GLY A 74 9.29 -6.08 4.84
C GLY A 74 8.81 -7.07 5.91
N ALA A 75 7.56 -7.55 5.76
CA ALA A 75 7.00 -8.58 6.64
C ALA A 75 7.76 -9.92 6.51
N LEU A 76 8.12 -10.29 5.28
CA LEU A 76 8.97 -11.45 5.02
C LEU A 76 10.31 -11.27 5.71
N LEU A 77 11.05 -10.22 5.41
CA LEU A 77 12.43 -10.01 5.85
C LEU A 77 12.60 -9.81 7.37
N PHE A 78 11.70 -9.04 7.98
CA PHE A 78 11.87 -8.54 9.36
C PHE A 78 10.78 -9.05 10.32
N GLY A 79 9.83 -9.85 9.83
CA GLY A 79 8.70 -10.34 10.61
C GLY A 79 7.67 -9.25 10.92
N THR A 80 6.76 -9.53 11.85
CA THR A 80 5.63 -8.64 12.15
C THR A 80 6.06 -7.28 12.68
N LEU A 81 6.81 -7.24 13.79
CA LEU A 81 7.02 -5.99 14.52
C LEU A 81 8.04 -5.07 13.82
N HIS A 82 9.22 -5.59 13.52
CA HIS A 82 10.25 -4.81 12.81
C HIS A 82 9.84 -4.53 11.37
N GLY A 83 9.19 -5.50 10.70
CA GLY A 83 8.62 -5.28 9.36
C GLY A 83 7.60 -4.16 9.38
N PHE A 84 6.73 -4.09 10.40
CA PHE A 84 5.75 -3.00 10.53
C PHE A 84 6.44 -1.65 10.68
N ILE A 85 7.42 -1.55 11.59
CA ILE A 85 8.16 -0.30 11.82
C ILE A 85 8.85 0.17 10.52
N TYR A 86 9.57 -0.72 9.84
CA TYR A 86 10.29 -0.35 8.61
C TYR A 86 9.34 -0.09 7.43
N ASN A 87 8.23 -0.81 7.35
CA ASN A 87 7.17 -0.55 6.36
C ASN A 87 6.55 0.83 6.57
N GLU A 88 6.21 1.19 7.81
CA GLU A 88 5.64 2.50 8.15
C GLU A 88 6.63 3.63 7.84
N LEU A 89 7.91 3.47 8.20
CA LEU A 89 8.94 4.45 7.89
C LEU A 89 9.12 4.62 6.38
N GLY A 90 9.21 3.51 5.63
CA GLY A 90 9.32 3.51 4.16
C GLY A 90 8.09 4.12 3.48
N ALA A 91 6.90 3.75 3.93
CA ALA A 91 5.64 4.28 3.43
C ALA A 91 5.51 5.78 3.72
N MET A 92 5.83 6.24 4.92
CA MET A 92 5.78 7.66 5.30
C MET A 92 6.81 8.49 4.54
N LEU A 93 8.03 7.99 4.38
CA LEU A 93 9.07 8.65 3.59
C LEU A 93 8.66 8.74 2.11
N GLY A 94 8.24 7.63 1.50
CA GLY A 94 7.77 7.60 0.11
C GLY A 94 6.53 8.46 -0.12
N ALA A 95 5.57 8.43 0.81
CA ALA A 95 4.38 9.27 0.76
C ALA A 95 4.71 10.76 0.86
N SER A 96 5.69 11.12 1.68
CA SER A 96 6.16 12.50 1.80
C SER A 96 6.86 12.98 0.53
N LEU A 97 7.74 12.14 -0.04
CA LEU A 97 8.41 12.44 -1.31
C LEU A 97 7.41 12.57 -2.46
N ALA A 98 6.49 11.61 -2.62
CA ALA A 98 5.45 11.66 -3.64
C ALA A 98 4.54 12.89 -3.51
N PHE A 99 4.23 13.32 -2.29
CA PHE A 99 3.49 14.56 -2.04
C PHE A 99 4.27 15.78 -2.55
N PHE A 100 5.56 15.88 -2.25
CA PHE A 100 6.38 17.00 -2.72
C PHE A 100 6.63 16.97 -4.22
N ILE A 101 6.79 15.78 -4.81
CA ILE A 101 6.83 15.62 -6.28
C ILE A 101 5.53 16.15 -6.89
N GLY A 102 4.37 15.75 -6.36
CA GLY A 102 3.08 16.31 -6.78
C GLY A 102 3.02 17.83 -6.62
N ARG A 103 3.45 18.35 -5.48
CA ARG A 103 3.38 19.78 -5.13
C ARG A 103 4.25 20.68 -6.00
N TYR A 104 5.48 20.27 -6.28
CA TYR A 104 6.47 21.12 -6.94
C TYR A 104 6.70 20.77 -8.42
N LEU A 105 6.60 19.49 -8.80
CA LEU A 105 6.81 19.06 -10.19
C LEU A 105 5.49 18.84 -10.92
N GLY A 106 4.46 18.37 -10.20
CA GLY A 106 3.17 18.03 -10.79
C GLY A 106 2.23 19.21 -11.00
N ARG A 107 2.38 20.30 -10.24
CA ARG A 107 1.42 21.42 -10.22
C ARG A 107 1.38 22.18 -11.55
N ASP A 108 2.53 22.43 -12.17
CA ASP A 108 2.60 23.14 -13.45
C ASP A 108 2.04 22.29 -14.59
N PHE A 109 2.30 20.98 -14.57
CA PHE A 109 1.74 20.03 -15.53
C PHE A 109 0.22 19.85 -15.35
N ALA A 110 -0.26 19.76 -14.10
CA ALA A 110 -1.67 19.59 -13.77
C ALA A 110 -2.51 20.86 -14.05
N ALA A 111 -1.93 22.05 -13.86
CA ALA A 111 -2.59 23.31 -14.17
C ALA A 111 -2.97 23.42 -15.66
N GLY A 112 -2.13 22.87 -16.56
CA GLY A 112 -2.40 22.81 -17.99
C GLY A 112 -3.46 21.77 -18.40
N MET A 113 -3.60 20.66 -17.65
CA MET A 113 -4.52 19.56 -17.98
C MET A 113 -5.91 19.67 -17.33
N ILE A 114 -6.01 20.23 -16.12
CA ILE A 114 -7.21 20.10 -15.27
C ILE A 114 -7.96 21.44 -15.12
N GLY A 115 -7.34 22.56 -15.47
CA GLY A 115 -7.97 23.89 -15.50
C GLY A 115 -8.62 24.30 -14.16
N ASP A 116 -9.71 25.06 -14.22
CA ASP A 116 -10.38 25.61 -13.03
C ASP A 116 -11.13 24.59 -12.17
N ARG A 117 -11.30 23.33 -12.61
CA ARG A 117 -11.96 22.30 -11.80
C ARG A 117 -11.15 21.97 -10.54
N LEU A 118 -9.83 22.10 -10.61
CA LEU A 118 -8.94 21.82 -9.48
C LEU A 118 -9.19 22.81 -8.34
N LYS A 119 -9.40 24.11 -8.63
CA LYS A 119 -9.71 25.16 -7.63
C LYS A 119 -10.97 24.88 -6.81
N LYS A 120 -12.03 24.37 -7.44
CA LYS A 120 -13.32 24.14 -6.75
C LYS A 120 -13.26 22.98 -5.75
N TYR A 121 -12.44 21.97 -6.00
CA TYR A 121 -12.17 20.89 -5.05
C TYR A 121 -11.11 21.28 -4.02
N ASP A 122 -10.18 22.16 -4.41
CA ASP A 122 -9.09 22.67 -3.57
C ASP A 122 -9.59 23.27 -2.26
N ASP A 123 -10.58 24.17 -2.33
CA ASP A 123 -11.04 24.92 -1.16
C ASP A 123 -11.82 24.03 -0.17
N ARG A 124 -12.56 23.02 -0.66
CA ARG A 124 -13.28 22.07 0.20
C ARG A 124 -12.35 21.07 0.87
N ILE A 125 -11.32 20.60 0.15
CA ILE A 125 -10.33 19.66 0.68
C ILE A 125 -9.43 20.36 1.71
N ALA A 126 -9.03 21.61 1.43
CA ALA A 126 -8.16 22.39 2.32
C ALA A 126 -8.85 22.86 3.61
N ALA A 127 -10.17 23.05 3.62
CA ALA A 127 -10.90 23.47 4.82
C ALA A 127 -10.72 22.51 6.02
N ASN A 128 -10.50 21.22 5.76
CA ASN A 128 -10.23 20.19 6.77
C ASN A 128 -9.21 19.17 6.23
N GLY A 129 -8.00 19.63 5.90
CA GLY A 129 -6.97 18.83 5.21
C GLY A 129 -6.62 17.54 5.95
N PHE A 130 -6.40 17.63 7.27
CA PHE A 130 -6.08 16.47 8.11
C PHE A 130 -7.19 15.41 8.09
N ALA A 131 -8.43 15.83 8.39
CA ALA A 131 -9.57 14.93 8.46
C ALA A 131 -9.89 14.31 7.09
N THR A 132 -9.70 15.07 6.00
CA THR A 132 -9.89 14.59 4.63
C THR A 132 -8.88 13.50 4.30
N VAL A 133 -7.60 13.73 4.55
CA VAL A 133 -6.55 12.72 4.30
C VAL A 133 -6.79 11.48 5.15
N LEU A 134 -7.03 11.66 6.46
CA LEU A 134 -7.33 10.56 7.37
C LEU A 134 -8.53 9.73 6.87
N TYR A 135 -9.62 10.39 6.49
CA TYR A 135 -10.80 9.72 5.94
C TYR A 135 -10.48 8.94 4.67
N LEU A 136 -9.76 9.54 3.72
CA LEU A 136 -9.36 8.89 2.47
C LEU A 136 -8.49 7.65 2.71
N ARG A 137 -7.60 7.68 3.71
CA ARG A 137 -6.81 6.51 4.12
C ARG A 137 -7.68 5.42 4.71
N LEU A 138 -8.60 5.79 5.61
CA LEU A 138 -9.48 4.85 6.27
C LEU A 138 -10.42 4.14 5.28
N VAL A 139 -10.86 4.81 4.21
CA VAL A 139 -11.68 4.19 3.15
C VAL A 139 -10.85 3.40 2.12
N PHE A 140 -9.58 3.13 2.39
CA PHE A 140 -8.66 2.39 1.52
C PHE A 140 -8.52 3.00 0.12
N PHE A 141 -8.56 4.34 0.02
CA PHE A 141 -8.25 4.98 -1.24
C PHE A 141 -6.81 4.59 -1.68
N PRO A 142 -6.56 4.33 -2.98
CA PRO A 142 -5.26 3.88 -3.45
C PRO A 142 -4.10 4.74 -2.93
N PHE A 143 -3.16 4.10 -2.23
CA PHE A 143 -2.11 4.78 -1.46
C PHE A 143 -1.27 5.73 -2.32
N THR A 144 -0.71 5.22 -3.41
CA THR A 144 0.22 5.99 -4.26
C THR A 144 -0.46 7.14 -5.00
N PRO A 145 -1.60 6.95 -5.70
CA PRO A 145 -2.33 8.06 -6.31
C PRO A 145 -2.74 9.15 -5.32
N LEU A 146 -3.12 8.79 -4.08
CA LEU A 146 -3.47 9.76 -3.04
C LEU A 146 -2.28 10.66 -2.71
N ASN A 147 -1.08 10.10 -2.59
CA ASN A 147 0.11 10.85 -2.19
C ASN A 147 0.41 12.00 -3.17
N PHE A 148 0.46 11.67 -4.47
CA PHE A 148 0.66 12.66 -5.54
C PHE A 148 -0.52 13.62 -5.63
N GLY A 149 -1.75 13.09 -5.56
CA GLY A 149 -2.98 13.88 -5.66
C GLY A 149 -3.10 14.93 -4.56
N MET A 150 -2.82 14.58 -3.31
CA MET A 150 -2.82 15.54 -2.19
C MET A 150 -1.75 16.61 -2.36
N GLY A 151 -0.62 16.28 -2.99
CA GLY A 151 0.42 17.24 -3.38
C GLY A 151 -0.10 18.32 -4.34
N LEU A 152 -1.07 18.01 -5.20
CA LEU A 152 -1.67 19.00 -6.11
C LEU A 152 -2.69 19.93 -5.44
N THR A 153 -3.12 19.60 -4.21
CA THR A 153 -4.10 20.39 -3.46
C THR A 153 -3.43 21.46 -2.58
N ARG A 154 -4.23 22.33 -1.98
CA ARG A 154 -3.84 23.33 -0.96
C ARG A 154 -3.58 22.76 0.43
N VAL A 155 -3.79 21.45 0.67
CA VAL A 155 -3.55 20.84 1.99
C VAL A 155 -2.10 21.04 2.42
N SER A 156 -1.89 21.40 3.68
CA SER A 156 -0.54 21.57 4.21
C SER A 156 0.16 20.22 4.35
N PHE A 157 1.49 20.21 4.20
CA PHE A 157 2.27 18.98 4.39
C PHE A 157 2.04 18.37 5.78
N ARG A 158 1.89 19.20 6.83
CA ARG A 158 1.65 18.74 8.20
C ARG A 158 0.34 17.98 8.34
N GLU A 159 -0.75 18.53 7.79
CA GLU A 159 -2.06 17.86 7.80
C GLU A 159 -2.04 16.55 7.03
N TYR A 160 -1.40 16.55 5.86
CA TYR A 160 -1.22 15.34 5.05
C TYR A 160 -0.38 14.28 5.77
N PHE A 161 0.73 14.69 6.37
CA PHE A 161 1.65 13.79 7.07
C PHE A 161 0.97 13.14 8.26
N LEU A 162 0.32 13.93 9.14
CA LEU A 162 -0.38 13.39 10.30
C LEU A 162 -1.58 12.54 9.88
N GLY A 163 -2.37 12.98 8.89
CA GLY A 163 -3.53 12.24 8.40
C GLY A 163 -3.11 10.90 7.78
N THR A 164 -1.97 10.86 7.10
CA THR A 164 -1.40 9.62 6.57
C THR A 164 -0.87 8.74 7.68
N LEU A 165 -0.05 9.28 8.58
CA LEU A 165 0.53 8.55 9.71
C LEU A 165 -0.55 7.81 10.51
N PHE A 166 -1.57 8.52 11.00
CA PHE A 166 -2.65 7.90 11.76
C PHE A 166 -3.57 7.03 10.90
N GLY A 167 -3.75 7.40 9.63
CA GLY A 167 -4.64 6.69 8.72
C GLY A 167 -4.13 5.32 8.29
N ILE A 168 -2.81 5.12 8.28
CA ILE A 168 -2.22 3.85 7.83
C ILE A 168 -1.78 2.94 8.97
N ILE A 169 -1.48 3.44 10.17
CA ILE A 169 -0.95 2.62 11.30
C ILE A 169 -1.74 1.32 11.52
N ALA A 170 -3.07 1.40 11.65
CA ALA A 170 -3.88 0.22 11.96
C ALA A 170 -3.91 -0.78 10.78
N GLY A 171 -4.14 -0.27 9.57
CA GLY A 171 -4.17 -1.11 8.36
C GLY A 171 -2.80 -1.69 8.02
N GLY A 172 -1.74 -0.91 8.17
CA GLY A 172 -0.35 -1.28 7.95
C GLY A 172 0.12 -2.36 8.90
N PHE A 173 -0.25 -2.28 10.19
CA PHE A 173 0.05 -3.33 11.17
C PHE A 173 -0.67 -4.63 10.81
N ILE A 174 -1.99 -4.57 10.57
CA ILE A 174 -2.79 -5.76 10.23
C ILE A 174 -2.26 -6.43 8.95
N LEU A 175 -1.96 -5.63 7.93
CA LEU A 175 -1.45 -6.14 6.66
C LEU A 175 -0.05 -6.76 6.81
N THR A 176 0.84 -6.12 7.57
CA THR A 176 2.18 -6.66 7.85
C THR A 176 2.07 -7.95 8.64
N PHE A 177 1.21 -8.02 9.67
CA PHE A 177 0.98 -9.22 10.45
C PHE A 177 0.46 -10.39 9.60
N PHE A 178 -0.47 -10.11 8.69
CA PHE A 178 -0.98 -11.09 7.74
C PHE A 178 0.14 -11.62 6.84
N PHE A 179 0.93 -10.74 6.21
CA PHE A 179 2.04 -11.16 5.36
C PHE A 179 3.14 -11.90 6.12
N ALA A 180 3.45 -11.49 7.36
CA ALA A 180 4.42 -12.17 8.20
C ALA A 180 3.96 -13.59 8.54
N THR A 181 2.67 -13.77 8.83
CA THR A 181 2.08 -15.10 9.07
C THR A 181 2.15 -15.97 7.81
N LEU A 182 1.85 -15.41 6.63
CA LEU A 182 2.01 -16.13 5.36
C LEU A 182 3.48 -16.48 5.07
N ALA A 183 4.41 -15.56 5.38
CA ALA A 183 5.84 -15.77 5.23
C ALA A 183 6.36 -16.90 6.12
N GLU A 184 5.86 -17.02 7.35
CA GLU A 184 6.19 -18.14 8.24
C GLU A 184 5.74 -19.48 7.65
N VAL A 185 4.50 -19.57 7.13
CA VAL A 185 3.99 -20.78 6.48
C VAL A 185 4.80 -21.14 5.24
N TRP A 186 5.19 -20.14 4.45
CA TRP A 186 6.04 -20.37 3.27
C TRP A 186 7.42 -20.89 3.69
N ARG A 187 8.08 -20.25 4.66
CA ARG A 187 9.40 -20.69 5.15
C ARG A 187 9.39 -22.07 5.78
N SER A 188 8.33 -22.42 6.50
CA SER A 188 8.23 -23.74 7.14
C SER A 188 8.00 -24.87 6.13
N GLY A 189 7.45 -24.55 4.95
CA GLY A 189 7.03 -25.54 3.94
C GLY A 189 5.83 -26.39 4.37
N ASP A 190 5.31 -26.17 5.58
CA ASP A 190 4.21 -26.91 6.18
C ASP A 190 2.90 -26.18 5.94
N TRP A 191 2.29 -26.48 4.80
CA TRP A 191 1.02 -25.89 4.35
C TRP A 191 -0.16 -26.21 5.27
N SER A 192 -0.04 -27.18 6.17
CA SER A 192 -1.09 -27.47 7.16
C SER A 192 -1.32 -26.28 8.11
N GLN A 193 -0.29 -25.44 8.32
CA GLN A 193 -0.37 -24.22 9.13
C GLN A 193 -1.28 -23.15 8.52
N LEU A 194 -1.64 -23.25 7.23
CA LEU A 194 -2.69 -22.39 6.66
C LEU A 194 -4.05 -22.60 7.34
N ALA A 195 -4.33 -23.84 7.78
CA ALA A 195 -5.53 -24.16 8.55
C ALA A 195 -5.38 -23.84 10.05
N GLY A 196 -4.21 -23.36 10.48
CA GLY A 196 -3.95 -22.99 11.86
C GLY A 196 -4.74 -21.77 12.31
N TRP A 197 -5.05 -21.74 13.61
CA TRP A 197 -5.79 -20.64 14.24
C TRP A 197 -5.13 -19.27 13.99
N LYS A 198 -3.80 -19.19 14.01
CA LYS A 198 -3.04 -17.96 13.75
C LYS A 198 -3.30 -17.42 12.33
N THR A 199 -3.27 -18.28 11.33
CA THR A 199 -3.55 -17.90 9.93
C THR A 199 -5.00 -17.45 9.79
N PHE A 200 -5.95 -18.21 10.34
CA PHE A 200 -7.37 -17.82 10.33
C PHE A 200 -7.60 -16.47 11.01
N PHE A 201 -6.99 -16.24 12.18
CA PHE A 201 -7.07 -14.97 12.90
C PHE A 201 -6.46 -13.81 12.10
N SER A 202 -5.29 -14.00 11.50
CA SER A 202 -4.65 -13.00 10.66
C SER A 202 -5.48 -12.65 9.43
N LEU A 203 -6.09 -13.66 8.79
CA LEU A 203 -6.99 -13.48 7.65
C LEU A 203 -8.27 -12.77 8.08
N ALA A 204 -8.85 -13.15 9.22
CA ALA A 204 -10.04 -12.49 9.78
C ALA A 204 -9.76 -11.02 10.10
N LEU A 205 -8.62 -10.69 10.71
CA LEU A 205 -8.20 -9.30 10.94
C LEU A 205 -8.00 -8.55 9.63
N PHE A 206 -7.34 -9.16 8.65
CA PHE A 206 -7.14 -8.55 7.33
C PHE A 206 -8.48 -8.26 6.64
N VAL A 207 -9.39 -9.22 6.62
CA VAL A 207 -10.75 -9.04 6.07
C VAL A 207 -11.52 -7.98 6.86
N ALA A 208 -11.48 -8.04 8.19
CA ALA A 208 -12.12 -7.05 9.07
C ALA A 208 -11.57 -5.64 8.85
N SER A 209 -10.30 -5.51 8.47
CA SER A 209 -9.67 -4.21 8.20
C SER A 209 -10.40 -3.44 7.08
N PHE A 210 -10.90 -4.13 6.05
CA PHE A 210 -11.70 -3.50 4.98
C PHE A 210 -13.04 -2.92 5.46
N PHE A 211 -13.53 -3.36 6.63
CA PHE A 211 -14.76 -2.86 7.23
C PHE A 211 -14.55 -1.69 8.21
N ILE A 212 -13.30 -1.38 8.59
CA ILE A 212 -12.94 -0.20 9.40
C ILE A 212 -13.63 1.08 8.89
N PRO A 213 -13.55 1.44 7.59
CA PRO A 213 -14.22 2.64 7.09
C PRO A 213 -15.75 2.60 7.25
N ARG A 214 -16.36 1.43 7.15
CA ARG A 214 -17.81 1.26 7.25
C ARG A 214 -18.29 1.47 8.68
N VAL A 215 -17.51 1.01 9.66
CA VAL A 215 -17.76 1.25 11.09
C VAL A 215 -17.60 2.72 11.43
N ILE A 216 -16.52 3.36 10.97
CA ILE A 216 -16.28 4.79 11.21
C ILE A 216 -17.39 5.65 10.60
N ARG A 217 -17.89 5.29 9.42
CA ARG A 217 -19.01 6.00 8.78
C ARG A 217 -20.33 5.88 9.57
N LYS A 218 -20.57 4.77 10.28
CA LYS A 218 -21.76 4.61 11.14
C LYS A 218 -21.71 5.45 12.42
N ILE A 219 -20.52 5.85 12.87
CA ILE A 219 -20.32 6.62 14.10
C ILE A 219 -20.42 8.14 13.83
N LYS A 220 -20.19 8.59 12.59
CA LYS A 220 -20.47 9.97 12.19
C LYS A 220 -21.98 10.14 11.94
N PRO A 221 -22.71 10.95 12.72
CA PRO A 221 -24.10 11.25 12.42
C PRO A 221 -24.18 11.93 11.05
N GLU A 222 -25.16 11.57 10.25
CA GLU A 222 -25.52 12.30 9.03
C GLU A 222 -25.95 13.72 9.43
N GLY A 223 -25.02 14.70 9.46
CA GLY A 223 -25.40 16.07 9.82
C GLY A 223 -24.35 17.07 10.29
N ALA A 224 -23.04 16.80 10.20
CA ALA A 224 -22.04 17.86 10.42
C ALA A 224 -21.55 18.40 9.07
N SER A 225 -22.27 19.41 8.57
CA SER A 225 -21.97 20.27 7.42
C SER A 225 -20.67 21.03 7.59
#